data_AF-A0A7S7ZCN3-F1
#
_entry.id   AF-A0A7S7ZCN3-F1
#
_cell.length_a   1.000
_cell.length_b   1.000
_cell.length_c   1.000
_cell.angle_alpha   90.00
_cell.angle_beta   90.00
_cell.angle_gamma   90.00
#
_symmetry.space_group_name_H-M   'P 1'
#
loop_
_entity.id
_entity.type
_entity.pdbx_description
1 polymer ?
#
loop_
_entity_poly.entity_id
_entity_poly.type
_entity_poly.pdbx_seq_one_letter_code
_entity_poly.pdbx_strand_id
1 'polypeptide(L)' 'MASMKGEGERAVIATVNETMFALKIGRAKLYELLNSNALESYREGASRKITWSSIDAYIERRLGEESKRRGAE' A
#
# COMPACT_ATOMS: atom_id res chain seq x y z
N MET A 1 28.14 8.71 -7.48
CA MET A 1 26.96 9.43 -7.99
C MET A 1 25.74 9.01 -7.18
N ALA A 2 25.48 9.68 -6.06
CA ALA A 2 24.22 9.53 -5.33
C ALA A 2 23.29 10.62 -5.87
N SER A 3 22.36 10.25 -6.75
CA SER A 3 21.33 11.17 -7.20
C SER A 3 20.31 11.30 -6.07
N MET A 4 20.42 12.39 -5.31
CA MET A 4 19.35 12.89 -4.44
C MET A 4 18.18 13.26 -5.36
N LYS A 5 17.25 12.32 -5.58
CA LYS A 5 15.94 12.63 -6.19
C LYS A 5 15.11 13.35 -5.14
N GLY A 6 14.71 14.58 -5.48
CA GLY A 6 14.06 15.53 -4.58
C GLY A 6 12.83 14.96 -3.86
N GLU A 7 12.65 15.43 -2.63
CA GLU A 7 11.37 15.41 -1.94
C GLU A 7 10.37 16.19 -2.79
N GLY A 8 9.37 15.53 -3.37
CA GLY A 8 8.29 16.26 -4.03
C GLY A 8 7.37 15.48 -4.95
N GLU A 9 7.82 14.40 -5.59
CA GLU A 9 6.97 13.72 -6.59
C GLU A 9 7.06 12.19 -6.46
N ARG A 10 6.31 11.66 -5.49
CA ARG A 10 5.96 10.24 -5.51
C ARG A 10 5.02 10.03 -6.68
N ALA A 11 5.28 9.03 -7.52
CA ALA A 11 4.29 8.58 -8.50
C ALA A 11 2.95 8.33 -7.77
N VAL A 12 1.81 8.62 -8.40
CA VAL A 12 0.48 8.39 -7.79
C VAL A 12 0.05 6.92 -7.77
N ILE A 13 0.72 6.10 -8.59
CA ILE A 13 0.48 4.67 -8.72
C ILE A 13 1.71 3.88 -8.26
N ALA A 14 1.48 2.81 -7.51
CA ALA A 14 2.43 1.79 -7.13
C ALA A 14 2.21 0.50 -7.96
N THR A 15 3.32 -0.18 -8.24
CA THR A 15 3.32 -1.59 -8.67
C THR A 15 3.13 -2.52 -7.48
N VAL A 16 2.88 -3.80 -7.77
CA VAL A 16 2.86 -4.89 -6.78
C VAL A 16 4.12 -4.89 -5.90
N ASN A 17 5.30 -4.77 -6.51
CA ASN A 17 6.57 -4.81 -5.79
C ASN A 17 6.79 -3.57 -4.92
N GLU A 18 6.45 -2.38 -5.42
CA GLU A 18 6.52 -1.14 -4.62
C GLU A 18 5.56 -1.17 -3.45
N THR A 19 4.35 -1.71 -3.64
CA THR A 19 3.36 -1.89 -2.58
C THR A 19 3.88 -2.84 -1.49
N MET A 20 4.44 -4.00 -1.89
CA MET A 20 5.08 -4.94 -0.96
C MET A 20 6.23 -4.29 -0.19
N PHE A 21 7.07 -3.51 -0.87
CA PHE A 21 8.19 -2.82 -0.25
C PHE A 21 7.74 -1.76 0.75
N ALA A 22 6.71 -0.98 0.40
CA ALA A 22 6.17 0.08 1.23
C ALA A 22 5.49 -0.47 2.49
N LEU A 23 4.66 -1.50 2.34
CA LEU A 23 3.94 -2.12 3.46
C LEU A 23 4.78 -3.14 4.23
N LYS A 24 5.98 -3.48 3.74
CA LYS A 24 6.86 -4.52 4.30
C LYS A 24 6.15 -5.88 4.45
N ILE A 25 5.41 -6.27 3.42
CA ILE A 25 4.65 -7.54 3.39
C ILE A 25 5.09 -8.47 2.25
N GLY A 26 4.87 -9.77 2.45
CA GLY A 26 5.06 -10.79 1.42
C GLY A 26 3.95 -10.79 0.36
N ARG A 27 4.23 -11.46 -0.78
CA ARG A 27 3.31 -11.57 -1.92
C ARG A 27 1.97 -12.19 -1.54
N ALA A 28 1.97 -13.26 -0.75
CA ALA A 28 0.75 -13.93 -0.30
C ALA A 28 -0.19 -12.94 0.42
N LYS A 29 0.35 -12.16 1.36
CA LYS A 29 -0.43 -11.16 2.09
C LYS A 29 -0.91 -10.03 1.18
N LEU A 30 -0.09 -9.56 0.24
CA LEU A 30 -0.53 -8.56 -0.72
C LEU A 30 -1.76 -9.07 -1.51
N TYR A 31 -1.72 -10.28 -2.06
CA TYR A 31 -2.85 -10.81 -2.82
C TYR A 31 -4.08 -11.10 -1.95
N GLU A 32 -3.90 -11.47 -0.68
CA GLU A 32 -5.01 -11.53 0.27
C GLU A 32 -5.71 -10.16 0.39
N LEU A 33 -4.95 -9.07 0.54
CA LEU A 33 -5.49 -7.70 0.63
C LEU A 33 -6.16 -7.24 -0.67
N LEU A 34 -5.62 -7.65 -1.82
CA LEU A 34 -6.23 -7.35 -3.12
C LEU A 34 -7.53 -8.13 -3.33
N ASN A 35 -7.57 -9.40 -2.93
CA ASN A 35 -8.73 -10.26 -3.06
C ASN A 35 -9.86 -9.88 -2.08
N SER A 36 -9.50 -9.33 -0.91
CA SER A 36 -10.47 -8.82 0.06
C SER A 36 -10.91 -7.38 -0.20
N ASN A 37 -10.43 -6.74 -1.28
CA ASN A 37 -10.62 -5.32 -1.58
C ASN A 37 -10.13 -4.37 -0.47
N ALA A 38 -9.23 -4.84 0.42
CA ALA A 38 -8.58 -3.99 1.42
C ALA A 38 -7.57 -3.01 0.79
N LEU A 39 -7.13 -3.28 -0.43
CA LEU A 39 -6.36 -2.37 -1.29
C LEU A 39 -7.06 -2.21 -2.64
N GLU A 40 -7.28 -0.98 -3.05
CA GLU A 40 -7.83 -0.64 -4.35
C GLU A 40 -6.78 -0.88 -5.42
N SER A 41 -7.18 -1.61 -6.46
CA SER A 41 -6.29 -1.92 -7.56
C SER A 41 -7.04 -2.09 -8.87
N TYR A 42 -6.34 -1.81 -9.96
CA TYR A 42 -6.84 -2.01 -11.31
C TYR A 42 -5.78 -2.73 -12.15
N ARG A 43 -6.20 -3.24 -13.31
CA ARG A 43 -5.30 -3.84 -14.30
C ARG A 43 -5.02 -2.83 -15.40
N GLU A 44 -3.75 -2.61 -15.66
CA GLU A 44 -3.24 -1.91 -16.83
C GLU A 44 -2.56 -2.96 -17.72
N GLY A 45 -3.32 -3.47 -18.70
CA GLY A 45 -2.96 -4.68 -19.46
C GLY A 45 -2.77 -5.89 -18.54
N ALA A 46 -1.60 -6.54 -18.62
CA ALA A 46 -1.26 -7.68 -17.76
C ALA A 46 -0.79 -7.27 -16.34
N SER A 47 -0.50 -5.99 -16.11
CA SER A 47 0.09 -5.50 -14.86
C SER A 47 -0.98 -4.99 -13.90
N ARG A 48 -0.87 -5.35 -12.62
CA ARG A 48 -1.71 -4.77 -11.56
C ARG A 48 -1.09 -3.49 -11.01
N LYS A 49 -1.94 -2.49 -10.81
CA LYS A 49 -1.62 -1.16 -10.29
C LYS A 49 -2.42 -0.90 -9.03
N ILE A 50 -1.79 -0.28 -8.04
CA ILE A 50 -2.36 0.06 -6.73
C ILE A 50 -2.16 1.56 -6.53
N THR A 51 -3.16 2.28 -6.03
CA THR A 51 -2.99 3.72 -5.75
C THR A 51 -2.27 3.91 -4.42
N TRP A 52 -1.39 4.91 -4.33
CA TRP A 52 -0.76 5.22 -3.04
C TRP A 52 -1.77 5.70 -2.00
N SER A 53 -2.80 6.43 -2.43
CA SER A 53 -3.91 6.82 -1.54
C SER A 53 -4.60 5.62 -0.88
N SER A 54 -4.76 4.50 -1.61
CA SER A 54 -5.34 3.29 -1.01
C SER A 54 -4.39 2.60 -0.04
N ILE A 55 -3.08 2.66 -0.30
CA ILE A 55 -2.04 2.17 0.62
C ILE A 55 -2.07 2.99 1.92
N ASP A 56 -2.12 4.32 1.81
CA ASP A 56 -2.18 5.23 2.96
C ASP A 56 -3.48 4.99 3.77
N ALA A 57 -4.63 4.89 3.10
CA ALA A 57 -5.90 4.57 3.74
C ALA A 57 -5.91 3.19 4.42
N TYR A 58 -5.21 2.20 3.86
CA TYR A 58 -5.02 0.90 4.52
C TYR A 58 -4.23 1.04 5.82
N ILE A 59 -3.14 1.81 5.82
CA ILE A 59 -2.32 2.06 7.02
C ILE A 59 -3.16 2.73 8.11
N GLU A 60 -3.92 3.77 7.77
CA GLU A 60 -4.81 4.47 8.70
C GLU A 60 -5.84 3.52 9.33
N ARG A 61 -6.51 2.69 8.52
CA ARG A 61 -7.44 1.68 9.02
C ARG A 61 -6.75 0.71 9.99
N ARG A 62 -5.56 0.21 9.64
CA ARG A 62 -4.79 -0.71 10.49
C ARG A 62 -4.35 -0.08 11.81
N LEU A 63 -3.94 1.18 11.79
CA LEU A 63 -3.60 1.92 13.02
C LEU A 63 -4.83 2.11 13.91
N GLY A 64 -5.99 2.44 13.33
CA GLY A 64 -7.25 2.56 14.07
C GLY A 64 -7.69 1.23 14.69
N GLU A 65 -7.64 0.13 13.94
CA GLU A 65 -7.93 -1.21 14.45
C GLU A 65 -6.98 -1.60 15.59
N GLU A 66 -5.69 -1.31 15.45
CA GLU A 66 -4.69 -1.61 16.47
C GLU A 66 -4.86 -0.75 17.72
N SER A 67 -5.25 0.52 17.58
CA SER A 67 -5.58 1.41 18.71
C SER A 67 -6.74 0.84 19.52
N LYS A 68 -7.84 0.45 18.84
CA LYS A 68 -9.01 -0.19 19.46
C LYS A 68 -8.63 -1.49 20.16
N ARG A 69 -7.79 -2.32 19.51
CA ARG A 69 -7.30 -3.58 20.10
C ARG A 69 -6.50 -3.36 21.39
N ARG A 70 -5.76 -2.25 21.49
CA ARG A 70 -4.97 -1.88 22.67
C ARG A 70 -5.80 -1.22 23.78
N GLY A 71 -7.10 -0.98 23.57
CA GLY A 71 -7.99 -0.40 24.57
C GLY A 71 -7.81 1.10 24.78
N ALA A 72 -7.24 1.81 23.80
CA ALA A 72 -7.34 3.27 23.76
C ALA A 72 -8.74 3.63 23.23
N GLU A 73 -9.62 3.94 24.18
CA GLU A 73 -11.01 4.48 24.12
C GLU A 73 -11.74 4.48 22.78
#